data_AF-W9X5M4-F1
#
_entry.id   AF-W9X5M4-F1
#
_cell.length_a   1.000
_cell.length_b   1.000
_cell.length_c   1.000
_cell.angle_alpha   90.00
_cell.angle_beta   90.00
_cell.angle_gamma   90.00
#
_symmetry.space_group_name_H-M   'P 1'
#
loop_
_entity.id
_entity.type
_entity.pdbx_description
1 polymer ?
#
loop_
_entity_poly.entity_id
_entity_poly.type
_entity_poly.pdbx_seq_one_letter_code
_entity_poly.pdbx_strand_id
1 'polypeptide(L)'
;MLLDEDPSTLIRATISNFNIAPDKAALSRVNDSLSTLQQSRELRIRDAENALRKLSRHLATLSSQHREVLSGHDSGRHTSEIVQLDTKKFRIAKQASELEAESERLEAELDRLKMRLSYLEAQGVEGDENTRQAREVDDPTILRLWLYRSLGIALEQDEAGNYNKATIANTKKGDVHVVNIDPKFSKWFYADYFWQSMQS
;
A
#
# COMPACT_ATOMS: atom_id res chain seq x y z
N MET A 1 -133.25 -6.84 1.67
CA MET A 1 -132.25 -5.76 1.54
C MET A 1 -130.92 -6.31 2.00
N LEU A 2 -130.06 -6.75 1.08
CA LEU A 2 -128.72 -7.24 1.42
C LEU A 2 -127.65 -6.95 0.37
N LEU A 3 -128.00 -6.43 -0.82
CA LEU A 3 -127.03 -5.90 -1.80
C LEU A 3 -127.71 -4.75 -2.55
N ASP A 4 -127.34 -3.49 -2.24
CA ASP A 4 -127.90 -2.28 -2.89
C ASP A 4 -127.23 -1.97 -4.25
N GLU A 5 -126.27 -2.78 -4.69
CA GLU A 5 -125.65 -2.67 -6.01
C GLU A 5 -125.85 -3.94 -6.83
N ASP A 6 -126.17 -3.76 -8.12
CA ASP A 6 -126.27 -4.86 -9.07
C ASP A 6 -124.89 -5.56 -9.18
N PRO A 7 -124.79 -6.89 -8.92
CA PRO A 7 -123.52 -7.62 -8.91
C PRO A 7 -122.73 -7.48 -10.22
N SER A 8 -123.40 -7.21 -11.33
CA SER A 8 -122.73 -6.96 -12.61
C SER A 8 -121.85 -5.70 -12.59
N THR A 9 -122.24 -4.68 -11.80
CA THR A 9 -121.50 -3.42 -11.63
C THR A 9 -120.24 -3.64 -10.79
N LEU A 10 -120.32 -4.42 -9.72
CA LEU A 10 -119.17 -4.79 -8.89
C LEU A 10 -118.14 -5.62 -9.67
N ILE A 11 -118.60 -6.55 -10.51
CA ILE A 11 -117.71 -7.35 -11.37
C ILE A 11 -117.00 -6.45 -12.40
N ARG A 12 -117.71 -5.51 -13.03
CA ARG A 12 -117.08 -4.55 -13.96
C ARG A 12 -116.09 -3.62 -13.26
N ALA A 13 -116.43 -3.13 -12.06
CA ALA A 13 -115.55 -2.30 -11.26
C ALA A 13 -114.27 -3.04 -10.86
N THR A 14 -114.37 -4.30 -10.43
CA THR A 14 -113.21 -5.12 -10.08
C THR A 14 -112.33 -5.43 -11.29
N ILE A 15 -112.92 -5.73 -12.46
CA ILE A 15 -112.14 -5.92 -13.71
C ILE A 15 -111.43 -4.63 -14.12
N SER A 16 -112.11 -3.49 -14.05
CA SER A 16 -111.51 -2.19 -14.41
C SER A 16 -110.41 -1.76 -13.45
N ASN A 17 -110.52 -2.12 -12.17
CA ASN A 17 -109.54 -1.75 -11.14
C ASN A 17 -108.38 -2.75 -11.05
N PHE A 18 -108.49 -3.93 -11.68
CA PHE A 18 -107.43 -4.93 -11.73
C PHE A 18 -106.39 -4.57 -12.78
N ASN A 19 -105.40 -3.77 -12.38
CA ASN A 19 -104.36 -3.27 -13.28
C ASN A 19 -103.15 -4.22 -13.34
N ILE A 20 -103.06 -5.01 -14.40
CA ILE A 20 -101.99 -6.01 -14.62
C ILE A 20 -100.68 -5.37 -15.10
N ALA A 21 -100.77 -4.22 -15.79
CA ALA A 21 -99.61 -3.56 -16.38
C ALA A 21 -98.51 -3.13 -15.37
N PRO A 22 -98.83 -2.48 -14.23
CA PRO A 22 -97.82 -2.10 -13.24
C PRO A 22 -97.13 -3.30 -12.60
N ASP A 23 -97.85 -4.41 -12.38
CA ASP A 23 -97.29 -5.64 -11.81
C ASP A 23 -96.33 -6.31 -12.80
N LYS A 24 -96.70 -6.37 -14.07
CA LYS A 24 -95.80 -6.84 -15.14
C LYS A 24 -94.54 -5.96 -15.24
N ALA A 25 -94.69 -4.64 -15.13
CA ALA A 25 -93.56 -3.72 -15.12
C ALA A 25 -92.69 -3.89 -13.85
N ALA A 26 -93.29 -4.16 -12.70
CA ALA A 26 -92.57 -4.47 -11.47
C ALA A 26 -91.76 -5.77 -11.61
N LEU A 27 -92.36 -6.83 -12.17
CA LEU A 27 -91.65 -8.08 -12.45
C LEU A 27 -90.47 -7.89 -13.41
N SER A 28 -90.63 -7.10 -14.47
CA SER A 28 -89.53 -6.75 -15.38
C SER A 28 -88.39 -6.06 -14.63
N ARG A 29 -88.70 -5.04 -13.81
CA ARG A 29 -87.69 -4.33 -13.01
C ARG A 29 -86.97 -5.24 -12.01
N VAL A 30 -87.70 -6.16 -11.38
CA VAL A 30 -87.11 -7.14 -10.46
C VAL A 30 -86.16 -8.06 -11.21
N ASN A 31 -86.53 -8.53 -12.40
CA ASN A 31 -85.69 -9.39 -13.23
C ASN A 31 -84.39 -8.67 -13.68
N ASP A 32 -84.51 -7.41 -14.10
CA ASP A 32 -83.35 -6.58 -14.48
C ASP A 32 -82.41 -6.34 -13.29
N SER A 33 -83.00 -6.08 -12.12
CA SER A 33 -82.25 -5.93 -10.86
C SER A 33 -81.53 -7.23 -10.48
N LEU A 34 -82.18 -8.37 -10.66
CA LEU A 34 -81.62 -9.69 -10.36
C LEU A 34 -80.49 -10.04 -11.33
N SER A 35 -80.66 -9.75 -12.62
CA SER A 35 -79.60 -9.91 -13.63
C SER A 35 -78.38 -9.05 -13.33
N THR A 36 -78.60 -7.77 -12.99
CA THR A 36 -77.52 -6.85 -12.60
C THR A 36 -76.80 -7.33 -11.34
N LEU A 37 -77.55 -7.82 -10.35
CA LEU A 37 -76.99 -8.38 -9.12
C LEU A 37 -76.16 -9.65 -9.39
N GLN A 38 -76.64 -10.54 -10.26
CA GLN A 38 -75.92 -11.75 -10.66
C GLN A 38 -74.59 -11.38 -11.34
N GLN A 39 -74.60 -10.44 -12.28
CA GLN A 39 -73.38 -9.97 -12.95
C GLN A 39 -72.37 -9.38 -11.96
N SER A 40 -72.84 -8.55 -11.02
CA SER A 40 -72.00 -7.98 -9.96
C SER A 40 -71.40 -9.07 -9.05
N ARG A 41 -72.20 -10.08 -8.67
CA ARG A 41 -71.71 -11.22 -7.88
C ARG A 41 -70.66 -12.02 -8.63
N GLU A 42 -70.87 -12.30 -9.91
CA GLU A 42 -69.94 -13.07 -10.72
C GLU A 42 -68.61 -12.32 -10.92
N LEU A 43 -68.64 -11.00 -11.06
CA LEU A 43 -67.43 -10.17 -11.08
C LEU A 43 -66.67 -10.28 -9.76
N ARG A 44 -67.36 -10.11 -8.63
CA ARG A 44 -66.74 -10.20 -7.29
C ARG A 44 -66.14 -11.59 -7.01
N ILE A 45 -66.82 -12.65 -7.44
CA ILE A 45 -66.31 -14.02 -7.29
C ILE A 45 -65.04 -14.19 -8.11
N ARG A 46 -65.03 -13.76 -9.39
CA ARG A 46 -63.84 -13.82 -10.25
C ARG A 46 -62.67 -13.04 -9.66
N ASP A 47 -62.91 -11.85 -9.11
CA ASP A 47 -61.87 -11.05 -8.48
C ASP A 47 -61.29 -11.74 -7.23
N ALA A 48 -62.15 -12.31 -6.38
CA ALA A 48 -61.72 -13.06 -5.21
C ALA A 48 -60.92 -14.32 -5.59
N GLU A 49 -61.36 -15.07 -6.60
CA GLU A 49 -60.63 -16.23 -7.13
C GLU A 49 -59.27 -15.85 -7.70
N ASN A 50 -59.19 -14.74 -8.42
CA ASN A 50 -57.93 -14.22 -8.95
C ASN A 50 -56.97 -13.80 -7.83
N ALA A 51 -57.48 -13.13 -6.79
CA ALA A 51 -56.70 -12.79 -5.61
C ALA A 51 -56.20 -14.04 -4.87
N LEU A 52 -57.07 -15.03 -4.67
CA LEU A 52 -56.72 -16.30 -4.04
C LEU A 52 -55.62 -17.04 -4.83
N ARG A 53 -55.74 -17.10 -6.15
CA ARG A 53 -54.73 -17.72 -7.03
C ARG A 53 -53.38 -17.02 -6.93
N LYS A 54 -53.36 -15.68 -6.89
CA LYS A 54 -52.12 -14.89 -6.70
C LYS A 54 -51.48 -15.18 -5.34
N LEU A 55 -52.27 -15.12 -4.28
CA LEU A 55 -51.80 -15.41 -2.91
C LEU A 55 -51.29 -16.85 -2.77
N SER A 56 -51.98 -17.82 -3.36
CA SER A 56 -51.57 -19.23 -3.38
C SER A 56 -50.21 -19.42 -4.07
N ARG A 57 -49.99 -18.78 -5.23
CA ARG A 57 -48.69 -18.80 -5.92
C ARG A 57 -47.59 -18.14 -5.08
N HIS A 58 -47.90 -17.03 -4.42
CA HIS A 58 -46.95 -16.33 -3.56
C HIS A 58 -46.55 -17.18 -2.34
N LEU A 59 -47.52 -17.79 -1.68
CA LEU A 59 -47.31 -18.74 -0.59
C LEU A 59 -46.44 -19.91 -1.05
N ALA A 60 -46.77 -20.53 -2.20
CA ALA A 60 -45.98 -21.63 -2.73
C ALA A 60 -44.51 -21.22 -2.95
N THR A 61 -44.28 -20.04 -3.54
CA THR A 61 -42.93 -19.50 -3.77
C THR A 61 -42.19 -19.26 -2.44
N LEU A 62 -42.82 -18.55 -1.50
CA LEU A 62 -42.23 -18.24 -0.20
C LEU A 62 -41.95 -19.52 0.62
N SER A 63 -42.85 -20.51 0.57
CA SER A 63 -42.64 -21.80 1.22
C SER A 63 -41.46 -22.57 0.63
N SER A 64 -41.23 -22.45 -0.68
CA SER A 64 -40.11 -23.09 -1.36
C SER A 64 -38.80 -22.41 -0.98
N GLN A 65 -38.77 -21.07 -1.01
CA GLN A 65 -37.62 -20.27 -0.56
C GLN A 65 -37.29 -20.56 0.90
N HIS A 66 -38.30 -20.63 1.78
CA HIS A 66 -38.10 -20.94 3.18
C HIS A 66 -37.50 -22.35 3.37
N ARG A 67 -38.02 -23.35 2.65
CA ARG A 67 -37.45 -24.71 2.67
C ARG A 67 -36.01 -24.74 2.15
N GLU A 68 -35.72 -24.00 1.08
CA GLU A 68 -34.38 -23.88 0.52
C GLU A 68 -33.41 -23.25 1.53
N VAL A 69 -33.80 -22.12 2.15
CA VAL A 69 -33.02 -21.44 3.20
C VAL A 69 -32.77 -22.36 4.39
N LEU A 70 -33.79 -23.06 4.87
CA LEU A 70 -33.61 -24.03 5.97
C LEU A 70 -32.71 -25.19 5.59
N SER A 71 -32.81 -25.70 4.35
CA SER A 71 -31.98 -26.81 3.87
C SER A 71 -30.53 -26.38 3.61
N GLY A 72 -30.30 -25.13 3.20
CA GLY A 72 -28.96 -24.58 2.98
C GLY A 72 -28.29 -24.14 4.30
N HIS A 73 -29.09 -23.79 5.31
CA HIS A 73 -28.60 -23.37 6.62
C HIS A 73 -28.43 -24.57 7.56
N ASP A 74 -27.35 -25.33 7.37
CA ASP A 74 -26.87 -26.25 8.41
C ASP A 74 -26.16 -25.44 9.51
N SER A 75 -26.94 -25.03 10.52
CA SER A 75 -26.45 -24.25 11.66
C SER A 75 -25.26 -24.90 12.36
N GLY A 76 -25.17 -26.23 12.33
CA GLY A 76 -24.06 -26.98 12.91
C GLY A 76 -22.78 -26.83 12.09
N ARG A 77 -22.87 -26.96 10.76
CA ARG A 77 -21.74 -26.73 9.87
C ARG A 77 -21.25 -25.29 9.93
N HIS A 78 -22.15 -24.31 9.88
CA HIS A 78 -21.78 -22.90 9.99
C HIS A 78 -21.07 -22.57 11.30
N THR A 79 -21.58 -23.08 12.43
CA THR A 79 -20.93 -22.88 13.74
C THR A 79 -19.55 -23.54 13.78
N SER A 80 -19.42 -24.76 13.25
CA SER A 80 -18.11 -25.44 13.19
C SER A 80 -17.11 -24.71 12.29
N GLU A 81 -17.58 -24.11 11.19
CA GLU A 81 -16.76 -23.36 10.25
C GLU A 81 -16.27 -22.04 10.88
N ILE A 82 -17.14 -21.33 11.62
CA ILE A 82 -16.74 -20.16 12.40
C ILE A 82 -15.64 -20.51 13.40
N VAL A 83 -15.80 -21.58 14.18
CA VAL A 83 -14.78 -22.00 15.16
C VAL A 83 -13.46 -22.38 14.47
N GLN A 84 -13.52 -23.05 13.31
CA GLN A 84 -12.32 -23.34 12.52
C GLN A 84 -11.64 -22.07 11.98
N LEU A 85 -12.41 -21.09 11.54
CA LEU A 85 -11.87 -19.81 11.08
C LEU A 85 -11.27 -19.01 12.22
N ASP A 86 -11.90 -18.98 13.39
CA ASP A 86 -11.36 -18.32 14.58
C ASP A 86 -10.05 -18.95 15.03
N THR A 87 -9.96 -20.28 15.09
CA THR A 87 -8.70 -20.96 15.42
C THR A 87 -7.60 -20.69 14.38
N LYS A 88 -7.94 -20.62 13.09
CA LYS A 88 -6.99 -20.21 12.03
C LYS A 88 -6.54 -18.77 12.21
N LYS A 89 -7.47 -17.85 12.50
CA LYS A 89 -7.19 -16.43 12.76
C LYS A 89 -6.24 -16.26 13.95
N PHE A 90 -6.48 -16.96 15.05
CA PHE A 90 -5.58 -16.95 16.21
C PHE A 90 -4.19 -17.49 15.87
N ARG A 91 -4.11 -18.58 15.09
CA ARG A 91 -2.81 -19.14 14.65
C ARG A 91 -2.03 -18.16 13.79
N ILE A 92 -2.69 -17.53 12.81
CA ILE A 92 -2.07 -16.55 11.91
C ILE A 92 -1.62 -15.33 12.70
N ALA A 93 -2.44 -14.81 13.61
CA ALA A 93 -2.08 -13.67 14.45
C ALA A 93 -0.86 -13.99 15.34
N LYS A 94 -0.78 -15.20 15.90
CA LYS A 94 0.38 -15.66 16.66
C LYS A 94 1.65 -15.71 15.79
N GLN A 95 1.56 -16.31 14.60
CA GLN A 95 2.69 -16.37 13.67
C GLN A 95 3.15 -14.99 13.21
N ALA A 96 2.21 -14.07 12.95
CA ALA A 96 2.54 -12.69 12.62
C ALA A 96 3.31 -12.00 13.76
N SER A 97 2.83 -12.15 15.00
CA SER A 97 3.52 -11.60 16.18
C SER A 97 4.91 -12.20 16.40
N GLU A 98 5.09 -13.50 16.16
CA GLU A 98 6.41 -14.15 16.22
C GLU A 98 7.37 -13.62 15.15
N LEU A 99 6.87 -13.42 13.92
CA LEU A 99 7.67 -12.86 12.82
C LEU A 99 8.01 -11.38 13.04
N GLU A 100 7.09 -10.59 13.61
CA GLU A 100 7.33 -9.20 13.99
C GLU A 100 8.44 -9.11 15.03
N ALA A 101 8.38 -9.94 16.08
CA ALA A 101 9.42 -9.98 17.12
C ALA A 101 10.80 -10.39 16.57
N GLU A 102 10.83 -11.35 15.62
CA GLU A 102 12.08 -11.75 14.97
C GLU A 102 12.62 -10.66 14.03
N SER A 103 11.74 -9.94 13.33
CA SER A 103 12.12 -8.79 12.50
C SER A 103 12.76 -7.69 13.34
N GLU A 104 12.14 -7.32 14.47
CA GLU A 104 12.70 -6.34 15.41
C GLU A 104 14.06 -6.78 15.95
N ARG A 105 14.23 -8.09 16.25
CA ARG A 105 15.50 -8.67 16.70
C ARG A 105 16.59 -8.54 15.63
N LEU A 106 16.28 -8.91 14.39
CA LEU A 106 17.20 -8.84 13.25
C LEU A 106 17.55 -7.39 12.90
N GLU A 107 16.60 -6.47 12.95
CA GLU A 107 16.84 -5.03 12.76
C GLU A 107 17.81 -4.48 13.81
N ALA A 108 17.62 -4.85 15.09
CA ALA A 108 18.54 -4.46 16.15
C ALA A 108 19.95 -5.04 15.97
N GLU A 109 20.08 -6.27 15.47
CA GLU A 109 21.39 -6.86 15.12
C GLU A 109 22.04 -6.14 13.94
N LEU A 110 21.26 -5.80 12.92
CA LEU A 110 21.71 -5.07 11.74
C LEU A 110 22.24 -3.68 12.12
N ASP A 111 21.52 -2.96 12.99
CA ASP A 111 21.96 -1.65 13.47
C ASP A 111 23.24 -1.73 14.32
N ARG A 112 23.38 -2.77 15.16
CA ARG A 112 24.64 -3.03 15.89
C ARG A 112 25.80 -3.28 14.94
N LEU A 113 25.59 -4.09 13.89
CA LEU A 113 26.61 -4.39 12.89
C LEU A 113 26.99 -3.15 12.07
N LYS A 114 26.01 -2.32 11.68
CA LYS A 114 26.26 -1.02 11.04
C LYS A 114 27.10 -0.09 11.91
N MET A 115 26.76 0.02 13.21
CA MET A 115 27.53 0.83 14.15
C MET A 115 28.96 0.30 14.31
N ARG A 116 29.14 -1.04 14.35
CA ARG A 116 30.47 -1.65 14.43
C ARG A 116 31.29 -1.43 13.16
N LEU A 117 30.66 -1.54 11.99
CA LEU A 117 31.28 -1.24 10.71
C LEU A 117 31.74 0.21 10.65
N SER A 118 30.85 1.15 10.99
CA SER A 118 31.17 2.58 11.04
C SER A 118 32.32 2.88 12.01
N TYR A 119 32.35 2.23 13.18
CA TYR A 119 33.46 2.36 14.12
C TYR A 119 34.79 1.84 13.55
N LEU A 120 34.78 0.71 12.84
CA LEU A 120 35.98 0.16 12.20
C LEU A 120 36.45 1.00 11.01
N GLU A 121 35.53 1.52 10.20
CA GLU A 121 35.83 2.46 9.13
C GLU A 121 36.46 3.75 9.68
N ALA A 122 35.95 4.25 10.81
CA ALA A 122 36.48 5.44 11.49
C ALA A 122 37.83 5.19 12.19
N GLN A 123 38.06 3.98 12.73
CA GLN A 123 39.37 3.61 13.27
C GLN A 123 40.43 3.55 12.16
N GLY A 124 40.02 3.35 10.91
CA GLY A 124 40.93 3.12 9.79
C GLY A 124 41.70 1.81 9.99
N VAL A 125 42.22 1.27 8.90
CA VAL A 125 43.21 0.19 9.02
C VAL A 125 44.44 0.80 9.71
N GLU A 126 45.02 0.10 10.70
CA GLU A 126 46.29 0.45 11.38
C GLU A 126 47.50 0.63 10.42
N GLY A 127 47.27 0.65 9.12
CA GLY A 127 48.22 0.89 8.05
C GLY A 127 47.54 1.46 6.81
N ASP A 128 46.69 2.48 6.95
CA ASP A 128 46.28 3.27 5.79
C ASP A 128 47.51 4.03 5.24
N GLU A 129 48.13 3.45 4.22
CA GLU A 129 49.27 4.03 3.51
C GLU A 129 48.96 5.45 3.01
N ASN A 130 47.70 5.76 2.70
CA ASN A 130 47.28 7.07 2.23
C ASN A 130 47.42 8.18 3.28
N THR A 131 47.13 7.92 4.56
CA THR A 131 47.31 8.92 5.63
C THR A 131 48.78 9.10 6.02
N ARG A 132 49.63 8.09 5.84
CA ARG A 132 51.10 8.24 5.94
C ARG A 132 51.67 9.03 4.76
N GLN A 133 51.24 8.72 3.55
CA GLN A 133 51.71 9.35 2.32
C GLN A 133 51.26 10.82 2.22
N ALA A 134 50.05 11.15 2.69
CA ALA A 134 49.60 12.54 2.81
C ALA A 134 50.43 13.34 3.83
N ARG A 135 50.87 12.73 4.93
CA ARG A 135 51.74 13.39 5.93
C ARG A 135 53.19 13.55 5.46
N GLU A 136 53.71 12.61 4.66
CA GLU A 136 55.04 12.75 4.05
C GLU A 136 55.07 13.81 2.94
N VAL A 137 53.99 13.98 2.19
CA VAL A 137 53.91 15.01 1.12
C VAL A 137 53.81 16.43 1.69
N ASP A 138 53.25 16.60 2.90
CA ASP A 138 53.12 17.89 3.58
C ASP A 138 54.34 18.26 4.46
N ASP A 139 55.38 17.42 4.53
CA ASP A 139 56.59 17.78 5.27
C ASP A 139 57.39 18.85 4.49
N PRO A 140 57.51 20.09 5.00
CA PRO A 140 58.26 21.16 4.34
C PRO A 140 59.72 20.79 4.09
N THR A 141 60.26 19.81 4.82
CA THR A 141 61.62 19.31 4.65
C THR A 141 61.78 18.52 3.36
N ILE A 142 60.79 17.68 3.02
CA ILE A 142 60.79 16.88 1.78
C ILE A 142 60.60 17.77 0.56
N LEU A 143 59.71 18.77 0.64
CA LEU A 143 59.53 19.77 -0.42
C LEU A 143 60.79 20.61 -0.64
N ARG A 144 61.49 21.00 0.44
CA ARG A 144 62.78 21.70 0.36
C ARG A 144 63.86 20.82 -0.27
N LEU A 145 63.95 19.54 0.09
CA LEU A 145 64.89 18.60 -0.52
C LEU A 145 64.62 18.40 -2.01
N TRP A 146 63.34 18.32 -2.41
CA TRP A 146 62.96 18.26 -3.82
C TRP A 146 63.36 19.53 -4.57
N LEU A 147 63.15 20.71 -4.00
CA LEU A 147 63.58 21.98 -4.59
C LEU A 147 65.10 22.03 -4.77
N TYR A 148 65.89 21.66 -3.76
CA TYR A 148 67.35 21.63 -3.86
C TYR A 148 67.86 20.63 -4.90
N ARG A 149 67.20 19.48 -5.03
CA ARG A 149 67.50 18.50 -6.06
C ARG A 149 67.13 18.99 -7.46
N SER A 150 66.01 19.73 -7.60
CA SER A 150 65.61 20.36 -8.87
C SER A 150 66.59 21.46 -9.31
N LEU A 151 67.23 22.13 -8.35
CA LEU A 151 68.30 23.11 -8.58
C LEU A 151 69.65 22.46 -8.95
N GLY A 152 69.70 21.13 -9.08
CA GLY A 152 70.90 20.40 -9.51
C GLY A 152 71.90 20.11 -8.41
N ILE A 153 71.53 20.27 -7.13
CA ILE A 153 72.37 19.94 -5.98
C ILE A 153 72.07 18.49 -5.57
N ALA A 154 73.02 17.59 -5.78
CA ALA A 154 72.97 16.22 -5.31
C ALA A 154 74.02 16.01 -4.20
N LEU A 155 73.59 15.49 -3.06
CA LEU A 155 74.47 15.12 -1.96
C LEU A 155 74.77 13.62 -2.07
N GLU A 156 76.05 13.26 -2.14
CA GLU A 156 76.50 11.88 -2.06
C GLU A 156 76.82 11.53 -0.61
N GLN A 157 76.29 10.39 -0.15
CA GLN A 157 76.51 9.86 1.17
C GLN A 157 77.63 8.83 1.12
N ASP A 158 78.58 8.93 2.06
CA ASP A 158 79.67 7.96 2.22
C ASP A 158 79.17 6.68 2.94
N GLU A 159 79.91 5.57 2.88
CA GLU A 159 79.54 4.27 3.48
C GLU A 159 79.29 4.37 5.01
N ALA A 160 79.83 5.40 5.66
CA ALA A 160 79.65 5.70 7.08
C ALA A 160 78.45 6.64 7.39
N GLY A 161 77.64 7.00 6.39
CA GLY A 161 76.43 7.82 6.56
C GLY A 161 76.68 9.34 6.62
N ASN A 162 77.93 9.80 6.47
CA ASN A 162 78.28 11.21 6.48
C ASN A 162 78.22 11.83 5.07
N TYR A 163 77.70 13.06 4.96
CA TYR A 163 77.58 13.80 3.68
C TYR A 163 78.86 14.58 3.39
N ASN A 164 79.85 13.93 2.77
CA ASN A 164 81.17 14.51 2.53
C ASN A 164 81.35 15.09 1.12
N LYS A 165 80.40 14.87 0.20
CA LYS A 165 80.52 15.25 -1.21
C LYS A 165 79.20 15.80 -1.75
N ALA A 166 79.25 16.99 -2.35
CA ALA A 166 78.13 17.61 -3.04
C ALA A 166 78.49 17.80 -4.51
N THR A 167 77.60 17.33 -5.38
CA THR A 167 77.71 17.49 -6.83
C THR A 167 76.69 18.53 -7.26
N ILE A 168 77.16 19.60 -7.91
CA ILE A 168 76.33 20.68 -8.43
C ILE A 168 76.36 20.59 -9.95
N ALA A 169 75.22 20.28 -10.55
CA ALA A 169 75.06 20.21 -12.00
C ALA A 169 74.38 21.49 -12.50
N ASN A 170 75.10 22.29 -13.30
CA ASN A 170 74.51 23.45 -13.95
C ASN A 170 73.81 23.02 -15.25
N THR A 171 72.48 22.92 -15.20
CA THR A 171 71.63 22.46 -16.32
C THR A 171 71.68 23.35 -17.57
N LYS A 172 72.18 24.59 -17.48
CA LYS A 172 72.27 25.52 -18.63
C LYS A 172 73.58 25.42 -19.42
N LYS A 173 74.68 25.00 -18.78
CA LYS A 173 76.01 24.91 -19.41
C LYS A 173 76.55 23.49 -19.55
N GLY A 174 75.96 22.51 -18.85
CA GLY A 174 76.41 21.11 -18.91
C GLY A 174 77.64 20.81 -18.04
N ASP A 175 78.05 21.77 -17.20
CA ASP A 175 79.19 21.60 -16.28
C ASP A 175 78.74 21.00 -14.94
N VAL A 176 79.55 20.07 -14.43
CA VAL A 176 79.33 19.38 -13.16
C VAL A 176 80.49 19.69 -12.22
N HIS A 177 80.19 20.41 -11.13
CA HIS A 177 81.16 20.72 -10.10
C HIS A 177 81.01 19.77 -8.92
N VAL A 178 82.06 19.00 -8.65
CA VAL A 178 82.14 18.10 -7.49
C VAL A 178 82.91 18.81 -6.38
N VAL A 179 82.23 19.07 -5.26
CA VAL A 179 82.80 19.76 -4.10
C VAL A 179 82.85 18.80 -2.91
N ASN A 180 84.04 18.57 -2.38
CA ASN A 180 84.22 17.86 -1.12
C ASN A 180 84.08 18.85 0.04
N ILE A 181 83.14 18.58 0.95
CA ILE A 181 82.85 19.45 2.08
C ILE A 181 83.80 19.09 3.23
N ASP A 182 84.89 19.85 3.37
CA ASP A 182 85.82 19.75 4.51
C ASP A 182 85.43 20.79 5.61
N PRO A 183 85.34 20.40 6.90
CA PRO A 183 85.05 21.31 8.03
C PRO A 183 86.06 22.45 8.22
N LYS A 184 87.19 22.46 7.50
CA LYS A 184 88.18 23.56 7.54
C LYS A 184 87.70 24.87 6.91
N PHE A 185 86.69 24.84 6.05
CA PHE A 185 86.17 26.04 5.38
C PHE A 185 84.88 26.52 6.03
N SER A 186 84.65 27.84 6.02
CA SER A 186 83.45 28.42 6.62
C SER A 186 82.20 28.08 5.79
N LYS A 187 81.05 27.93 6.46
CA LYS A 187 79.76 27.70 5.80
C LYS A 187 79.43 28.80 4.77
N TRP A 188 79.92 30.02 5.01
CA TRP A 188 79.73 31.17 4.13
C TRP A 188 80.52 31.03 2.83
N PHE A 189 81.73 30.48 2.88
CA PHE A 189 82.56 30.20 1.70
C PHE A 189 81.87 29.20 0.75
N TYR A 190 81.31 28.11 1.30
CA TYR A 190 80.57 27.13 0.48
C TYR A 190 79.29 27.71 -0.10
N ALA A 191 78.55 28.53 0.65
CA ALA A 191 77.35 29.18 0.14
C ALA A 191 77.64 30.10 -1.05
N ASP A 192 78.65 30.97 -0.94
CA ASP A 192 79.06 31.87 -2.03
C ASP A 192 79.56 31.09 -3.26
N TYR A 193 80.34 30.02 -3.05
CA TYR A 193 80.81 29.14 -4.12
C TYR A 193 79.66 28.41 -4.84
N PHE A 194 78.66 27.91 -4.10
CA PHE A 194 77.48 27.26 -4.68
C PHE A 194 76.62 28.25 -5.48
N TRP A 195 76.45 29.48 -5.01
CA TRP A 195 75.71 30.49 -5.76
C TRP A 195 76.47 31.00 -6.99
N GLN A 196 77.81 31.15 -6.92
CA GLN A 196 78.64 31.54 -8.06
C GLN A 196 78.68 30.47 -9.15
N SER A 197 78.80 29.19 -8.78
CA SER A 197 78.77 28.06 -9.73
C SER A 197 77.40 27.84 -10.38
N MET A 198 76.33 28.44 -9.83
CA MET A 198 74.99 28.47 -10.42
C MET A 198 74.72 29.72 -11.28
N GLN A 199 75.36 30.86 -10.99
CA GLN A 199 75.16 32.12 -11.71
C GLN A 199 76.10 32.34 -12.90
N SER A 200 77.31 31.77 -12.88
CA SER A 200 78.27 31.86 -13.98
C SER A 200 78.06 30.76 -15.01
#